data_AF-A0A2S8G7Q5-F1
#
_entry.id   AF-A0A2S8G7Q5-F1
#
_cell.length_a   1.000
_cell.length_b   1.000
_cell.length_c   1.000
_cell.angle_alpha   90.00
_cell.angle_beta   90.00
_cell.angle_gamma   90.00
#
_symmetry.space_group_name_H-M   'P 1'
#
loop_
_entity.id
_entity.type
_entity.pdbx_description
1 polymer ?
#
loop_
_entity_poly.entity_id
_entity_poly.type
_entity_poly.pdbx_seq_one_letter_code
_entity_poly.pdbx_strand_id
1 'polypeptide(L)'
;MRQIGKLSSEQHANRFNDYLLTLGIHSKVDRSSQGDWILWIHEENHVDQARSELEAFRSNPDDARYRNAAEEASGIRKMEQLKERERRKNIHEVKPRGGVPGAGLAGCPVTKGILIICIGIALLGMFASTGDPRDPGIGDEVYAALSFLSPEDLRAYFISPEPDPLRSIKKGEVWRLITPALLHQRSGRMALLHVGFNMYMLYMLGPILERRLGSLQFLFLNLILALASNLAQGVLPSILDQTPLAQFSNNYGSVAFLGYSGVIYGLFGFLWMRSNFDPTFGVMLVQSSIVILMVWFVLCWVGVIGNVANLAHTGGLVAGIVLGFVSAAMRR
;
A
#
# COMPACT_ATOMS: atom_id res chain seq x y z
N MET A 1 -13.77 -18.73 -15.31
CA MET A 1 -13.94 -19.49 -16.58
C MET A 1 -15.11 -20.45 -16.45
N ARG A 2 -16.04 -20.43 -17.41
CA ARG A 2 -17.22 -21.32 -17.46
C ARG A 2 -17.28 -22.04 -18.81
N GLN A 3 -17.57 -23.33 -18.81
CA GLN A 3 -17.76 -24.12 -20.03
C GLN A 3 -19.14 -23.81 -20.63
N ILE A 4 -19.17 -23.53 -21.93
CA ILE A 4 -20.41 -23.22 -22.66
C ILE A 4 -20.84 -24.33 -23.62
N GLY A 5 -19.93 -25.18 -24.06
CA GLY A 5 -20.27 -26.30 -24.92
C GLY A 5 -19.07 -26.98 -25.57
N LYS A 6 -19.36 -27.87 -26.51
CA LYS A 6 -18.39 -28.62 -27.29
C LYS A 6 -18.69 -28.54 -28.78
N LEU A 7 -17.66 -28.58 -29.62
CA LEU A 7 -17.74 -28.69 -31.08
C LEU A 7 -16.85 -29.84 -31.55
N SER A 8 -17.31 -30.59 -32.55
CA SER A 8 -16.61 -31.77 -33.06
C SER A 8 -15.45 -31.43 -34.02
N SER A 9 -15.44 -30.22 -34.57
CA SER A 9 -14.44 -29.76 -35.53
C SER A 9 -13.58 -28.65 -34.94
N GLU A 10 -12.27 -28.80 -35.08
CA GLU A 10 -11.28 -27.77 -34.71
C GLU A 10 -11.52 -26.47 -35.49
N GLN A 11 -11.81 -26.59 -36.78
CA GLN A 11 -12.07 -25.46 -37.66
C GLN A 11 -13.30 -24.67 -37.20
N HIS A 12 -14.36 -25.37 -36.78
CA HIS A 12 -15.57 -24.74 -36.24
C HIS A 12 -15.31 -24.10 -34.88
N ALA A 13 -14.54 -24.76 -34.01
CA ALA A 13 -14.19 -24.22 -32.70
C ALA A 13 -13.35 -22.95 -32.80
N ASN A 14 -12.35 -22.94 -33.68
CA ASN A 14 -11.52 -21.76 -33.93
C ASN A 14 -12.32 -20.63 -34.60
N ARG A 15 -13.17 -20.95 -35.59
CA ARG A 15 -14.04 -19.96 -36.24
C ARG A 15 -15.00 -19.30 -35.24
N PHE A 16 -15.63 -20.09 -34.38
CA PHE A 16 -16.51 -19.55 -33.35
C PHE A 16 -15.74 -18.74 -32.29
N ASN A 17 -14.53 -19.18 -31.92
CA ASN A 17 -13.64 -18.44 -31.02
C ASN A 17 -13.20 -17.08 -31.61
N ASP A 18 -12.95 -17.02 -32.92
CA ASP A 18 -12.67 -15.75 -33.62
C ASP A 18 -13.90 -14.83 -33.59
N TYR A 19 -15.09 -15.36 -33.83
CA TYR A 19 -16.34 -14.61 -33.74
C TYR A 19 -16.62 -14.06 -32.34
N LEU A 20 -16.42 -14.86 -31.29
CA LEU A 20 -16.59 -14.37 -29.93
C LEU A 20 -15.65 -13.19 -29.62
N LEU A 21 -14.44 -13.22 -30.17
CA LEU A 21 -13.49 -12.11 -29.99
C LEU A 21 -13.97 -10.82 -30.64
N THR A 22 -14.67 -10.87 -31.79
CA THR A 22 -15.23 -9.64 -32.42
C THR A 22 -16.36 -9.02 -31.61
N LEU A 23 -17.05 -9.82 -30.78
CA LEU A 23 -18.02 -9.34 -29.80
C LEU A 23 -17.38 -8.83 -28.49
N GLY A 24 -16.05 -8.86 -28.38
CA GLY A 24 -15.34 -8.53 -27.14
C GLY A 24 -15.42 -9.64 -26.07
N ILE A 25 -15.84 -10.85 -26.44
CA ILE A 25 -15.97 -11.98 -25.53
C ILE A 25 -14.68 -12.81 -25.59
N HIS A 26 -13.87 -12.72 -24.53
CA HIS A 26 -12.67 -13.55 -24.43
C HIS A 26 -12.99 -15.00 -24.11
N SER A 27 -12.59 -15.89 -25.01
CA SER A 27 -12.78 -17.33 -24.91
C SER A 27 -11.49 -18.12 -25.07
N LYS A 28 -11.53 -19.37 -24.60
CA LYS A 28 -10.47 -20.36 -24.77
C LYS A 28 -11.06 -21.65 -25.33
N VAL A 29 -10.36 -22.22 -26.31
CA VAL A 29 -10.70 -23.54 -26.88
C VAL A 29 -9.68 -24.56 -26.37
N ASP A 30 -10.14 -25.66 -25.79
CA ASP A 30 -9.30 -26.76 -25.35
C ASP A 30 -9.76 -28.08 -25.98
N ARG A 31 -8.82 -28.97 -26.31
CA ARG A 31 -9.15 -30.30 -26.84
C ARG A 31 -9.47 -31.27 -25.70
N SER A 32 -10.59 -31.98 -25.81
CA SER A 32 -11.01 -33.04 -24.90
C SER A 32 -10.28 -34.36 -25.19
N SER A 33 -10.20 -35.23 -24.18
CA SER A 33 -9.70 -36.61 -24.31
C SER A 33 -10.51 -37.46 -25.29
N GLN A 34 -11.77 -37.10 -25.56
CA GLN A 34 -12.66 -37.77 -26.52
C GLN A 34 -12.57 -37.21 -27.95
N GLY A 35 -11.70 -36.23 -28.21
CA GLY A 35 -11.50 -35.64 -29.54
C GLY A 35 -12.34 -34.40 -29.83
N ASP A 36 -13.35 -34.10 -29.01
CA ASP A 36 -14.15 -32.86 -29.10
C ASP A 36 -13.36 -31.63 -28.65
N TRP A 37 -13.78 -30.45 -29.11
CA TRP A 37 -13.23 -29.15 -28.72
C TRP A 37 -14.18 -28.45 -27.75
N ILE A 38 -13.68 -28.14 -26.55
CA ILE A 38 -14.42 -27.52 -25.45
C ILE A 38 -14.21 -26.01 -25.50
N LEU A 39 -15.31 -25.25 -25.45
CA LEU A 39 -15.30 -23.79 -25.40
C LEU A 39 -15.51 -23.29 -23.96
N TRP A 40 -14.59 -22.44 -23.52
CA TRP A 40 -14.58 -21.80 -22.21
C TRP A 40 -14.66 -20.29 -22.35
N ILE A 41 -15.50 -19.65 -21.54
CA ILE A 41 -15.62 -18.19 -21.46
C ILE A 41 -14.95 -17.70 -20.18
N HIS A 42 -14.17 -16.62 -20.30
CA HIS A 42 -13.42 -16.06 -19.17
C HIS A 42 -14.32 -15.39 -18.14
N GLU A 43 -15.22 -14.52 -18.61
CA GLU A 43 -16.07 -13.66 -17.78
C GLU A 43 -17.49 -14.23 -17.65
N GLU A 44 -18.07 -14.15 -16.45
CA GLU A 44 -19.35 -14.80 -16.14
C GLU A 44 -20.57 -14.09 -16.76
N ASN A 45 -20.50 -12.76 -16.87
CA ASN A 45 -21.50 -11.91 -17.54
C ASN A 45 -21.71 -12.24 -19.03
N HIS A 46 -20.71 -12.82 -19.71
CA HIS A 46 -20.80 -13.15 -21.14
C HIS A 46 -21.24 -14.59 -21.41
N VAL A 47 -21.44 -15.41 -20.37
CA VAL A 47 -21.74 -16.84 -20.52
C VAL A 47 -23.08 -17.09 -21.22
N ASP A 48 -24.12 -16.37 -20.83
CA ASP A 48 -25.46 -16.56 -21.39
C ASP A 48 -25.52 -16.13 -22.86
N GLN A 49 -24.94 -14.97 -23.17
CA GLN A 49 -24.81 -14.49 -24.56
C GLN A 49 -24.01 -15.49 -25.41
N ALA A 50 -22.87 -15.97 -24.91
CA ALA A 50 -22.02 -16.91 -25.66
C ALA A 50 -22.68 -18.27 -25.87
N ARG A 51 -23.58 -18.71 -24.97
CA ARG A 51 -24.40 -19.92 -25.17
C ARG A 51 -25.42 -19.73 -26.28
N SER A 52 -26.16 -18.61 -26.28
CA SER A 52 -27.11 -18.29 -27.35
C SER A 52 -26.41 -18.20 -28.71
N GLU A 53 -25.23 -17.57 -28.78
CA GLU A 53 -24.44 -17.50 -30.01
C GLU A 53 -23.91 -18.86 -30.46
N LEU A 54 -23.57 -19.74 -29.52
CA LEU A 54 -23.12 -21.11 -29.83
C LEU A 54 -24.24 -21.95 -30.43
N GLU A 55 -25.48 -21.79 -29.94
CA GLU A 55 -26.66 -22.44 -30.52
C GLU A 55 -26.92 -21.95 -31.95
N ALA A 56 -26.87 -20.64 -32.15
CA ALA A 56 -27.01 -20.04 -33.48
C ALA A 56 -25.90 -20.52 -34.44
N PHE A 57 -24.65 -20.61 -33.96
CA PHE A 57 -23.53 -21.10 -34.74
C PHE A 57 -23.71 -22.57 -35.16
N ARG A 58 -24.21 -23.43 -34.28
CA ARG A 58 -24.49 -24.84 -34.59
C ARG A 58 -25.55 -25.01 -35.67
N SER A 59 -26.51 -24.10 -35.75
CA SER A 59 -27.57 -24.12 -36.76
C SER A 59 -27.08 -23.76 -38.17
N ASN A 60 -26.09 -22.86 -38.28
CA ASN A 60 -25.52 -22.43 -39.55
C ASN A 60 -24.03 -21.99 -39.39
N PRO A 61 -23.08 -22.95 -39.30
CA PRO A 61 -21.67 -22.65 -39.03
C PRO A 61 -20.92 -22.00 -40.20
N ASP A 62 -21.52 -22.01 -41.40
CA ASP A 62 -20.96 -21.43 -42.62
C ASP A 62 -21.55 -20.05 -42.97
N ASP A 63 -22.30 -19.45 -42.04
CA ASP A 63 -22.77 -18.07 -42.17
C ASP A 63 -21.60 -17.10 -42.45
N ALA A 64 -21.86 -16.10 -43.28
CA ALA A 64 -20.88 -15.09 -43.65
C ALA A 64 -20.30 -14.37 -42.42
N ARG A 65 -21.10 -14.14 -41.36
CA ARG A 65 -20.65 -13.48 -40.14
C ARG A 65 -19.51 -14.22 -39.43
N TYR A 66 -19.52 -15.55 -39.47
CA TYR A 66 -18.49 -16.37 -38.86
C TYR A 66 -17.26 -16.54 -39.75
N ARG A 67 -17.46 -16.59 -41.07
CA ARG A 67 -16.35 -16.67 -42.04
C ARG A 67 -15.51 -15.40 -42.06
N ASN A 68 -16.16 -14.24 -41.93
CA ASN A 68 -15.48 -12.94 -41.98
C ASN A 68 -14.83 -12.56 -40.64
N ALA A 69 -15.24 -13.19 -39.53
CA ALA A 69 -14.71 -12.90 -38.20
C ALA A 69 -13.20 -13.20 -38.04
N ALA A 70 -12.64 -14.12 -38.82
CA ALA A 70 -11.24 -14.52 -38.71
C ALA A 70 -10.26 -13.36 -39.01
N GLU A 71 -10.57 -12.53 -40.01
CA GLU A 71 -9.74 -11.37 -40.37
C GLU A 71 -9.80 -10.28 -39.30
N GLU A 72 -10.99 -9.97 -38.82
CA GLU A 72 -11.22 -9.00 -37.74
C GLU A 72 -10.56 -9.44 -36.43
N ALA A 73 -10.74 -10.71 -36.04
CA ALA A 73 -10.11 -11.30 -34.85
C ALA A 73 -8.57 -11.26 -34.93
N SER A 74 -8.00 -11.48 -36.12
CA SER A 74 -6.55 -11.34 -36.35
C SER A 74 -6.08 -9.90 -36.11
N GLY A 75 -6.83 -8.90 -36.60
CA GLY A 75 -6.58 -7.49 -36.35
C GLY A 75 -6.60 -7.15 -34.86
N ILE A 76 -7.64 -7.60 -34.15
CA ILE A 76 -7.80 -7.40 -32.70
C ILE A 76 -6.62 -8.00 -31.93
N ARG A 77 -6.25 -9.26 -32.20
CA ARG A 77 -5.10 -9.93 -31.55
C ARG A 77 -3.79 -9.20 -31.78
N LYS A 78 -3.55 -8.72 -33.01
CA LYS A 78 -2.33 -7.97 -33.33
C LYS A 78 -2.26 -6.67 -32.55
N MET A 79 -3.39 -5.96 -32.42
CA MET A 79 -3.48 -4.73 -31.62
C MET A 79 -3.28 -4.99 -30.13
N GLU A 80 -3.87 -6.05 -29.58
CA GLU A 80 -3.64 -6.46 -28.18
C GLU A 80 -2.19 -6.84 -27.93
N GLN A 81 -1.56 -7.60 -28.82
CA GLN A 81 -0.14 -7.96 -28.71
C GLN A 81 0.77 -6.73 -28.78
N LEU A 82 0.45 -5.75 -29.62
CA LEU A 82 1.20 -4.49 -29.70
C LEU A 82 1.07 -3.70 -28.40
N LYS A 83 -0.16 -3.54 -27.88
CA LYS A 83 -0.42 -2.89 -26.58
C LYS A 83 0.31 -3.60 -25.44
N GLU A 84 0.32 -4.94 -25.43
CA GLU A 84 1.03 -5.72 -24.42
C GLU A 84 2.55 -5.57 -24.55
N ARG A 85 3.07 -5.55 -25.78
CA ARG A 85 4.50 -5.34 -26.04
C ARG A 85 4.95 -3.94 -25.62
N GLU A 86 4.14 -2.92 -25.87
CA GLU A 86 4.39 -1.57 -25.39
C GLU A 86 4.34 -1.50 -23.85
N ARG A 87 3.33 -2.12 -23.23
CA ARG A 87 3.24 -2.25 -21.77
C ARG A 87 4.50 -2.92 -21.20
N ARG A 88 4.96 -4.01 -21.82
CA ARG A 88 6.16 -4.75 -21.39
C ARG A 88 7.46 -3.98 -21.59
N LYS A 89 7.58 -3.19 -22.65
CA LYS A 89 8.76 -2.30 -22.86
C LYS A 89 8.85 -1.20 -21.79
N ASN A 90 7.71 -0.77 -21.24
CA ASN A 90 7.65 0.22 -20.17
C ASN A 90 7.85 -0.39 -18.77
N ILE A 91 7.81 -1.72 -18.65
CA ILE A 91 8.15 -2.44 -17.42
C ILE A 91 9.67 -2.67 -17.39
N HIS A 92 10.38 -1.79 -16.68
CA HIS A 92 11.76 -2.07 -16.30
C HIS A 92 11.76 -3.03 -15.10
N GLU A 93 12.17 -4.28 -15.31
CA GLU A 93 12.52 -5.17 -14.20
C GLU A 93 13.68 -4.53 -13.42
N VAL A 94 13.38 -4.06 -12.21
CA VAL A 94 14.41 -3.64 -11.26
C VAL A 94 15.09 -4.92 -10.78
N LYS A 95 16.12 -5.35 -11.50
CA LYS A 95 17.04 -6.39 -10.99
C LYS A 95 17.61 -5.88 -9.66
N PRO A 96 17.54 -6.66 -8.57
CA PRO A 96 18.23 -6.30 -7.35
C PRO A 96 19.72 -6.38 -7.68
N ARG A 97 20.36 -5.24 -7.93
CA ARG A 97 21.81 -5.17 -8.03
C ARG A 97 22.35 -5.55 -6.66
N GLY A 98 22.78 -6.80 -6.52
CA GLY A 98 23.64 -7.21 -5.43
C GLY A 98 24.85 -6.28 -5.43
N GLY A 99 24.96 -5.46 -4.38
CA GLY A 99 25.94 -4.39 -4.34
C GLY A 99 26.15 -3.94 -2.91
N VAL A 100 27.42 -3.93 -2.51
CA VAL A 100 28.09 -3.22 -1.41
C VAL A 100 27.15 -2.62 -0.34
N PRO A 101 27.34 -2.93 0.97
CA PRO A 101 26.60 -2.28 2.05
C PRO A 101 26.57 -0.75 1.86
N GLY A 102 25.37 -0.19 1.64
CA GLY A 102 25.16 1.25 1.42
C GLY A 102 24.97 1.69 -0.04
N ALA A 103 25.25 0.86 -1.06
CA ALA A 103 25.01 1.22 -2.47
C ALA A 103 23.53 1.54 -2.76
N GLY A 104 22.61 0.86 -2.08
CA GLY A 104 21.17 1.12 -2.16
C GLY A 104 20.76 2.53 -1.72
N LEU A 105 21.53 3.19 -0.84
CA LEU A 105 21.24 4.51 -0.26
C LEU A 105 22.08 5.66 -0.87
N ALA A 106 22.94 5.36 -1.85
CA ALA A 106 23.68 6.40 -2.57
C ALA A 106 22.72 7.39 -3.23
N GLY A 107 22.96 8.70 -3.03
CA GLY A 107 22.08 9.76 -3.53
C GLY A 107 20.73 9.90 -2.80
N CYS A 108 20.53 9.27 -1.64
CA CYS A 108 19.29 9.34 -0.84
C CYS A 108 19.56 9.95 0.56
N PRO A 109 19.96 11.23 0.66
CA PRO A 109 20.32 11.85 1.94
C PRO A 109 19.18 11.87 2.96
N VAL A 110 17.93 12.07 2.55
CA VAL A 110 16.80 12.17 3.49
C VAL A 110 16.48 10.80 4.06
N THR A 111 16.39 9.77 3.22
CA THR A 111 16.20 8.39 3.68
C THR A 111 17.29 7.99 4.67
N LYS A 112 18.57 8.26 4.36
CA LYS A 112 19.69 7.99 5.26
C LYS A 112 19.58 8.76 6.58
N GLY A 113 19.25 10.05 6.52
CA GLY A 113 19.09 10.88 7.70
C GLY A 113 18.02 10.34 8.64
N ILE A 114 16.85 9.99 8.10
CA ILE A 114 15.74 9.43 8.89
C ILE A 114 16.12 8.07 9.49
N LEU A 115 16.77 7.18 8.73
CA LEU A 115 17.26 5.90 9.24
C LEU A 115 18.22 6.12 10.43
N ILE A 116 19.21 7.00 10.28
CA ILE A 116 20.21 7.28 11.33
C ILE A 116 19.54 7.88 12.57
N ILE A 117 18.65 8.87 12.39
CA ILE A 117 17.96 9.55 13.49
C ILE A 117 17.07 8.57 14.25
N CYS A 118 16.22 7.81 13.56
CA CYS A 118 15.33 6.83 14.19
C CYS A 118 16.10 5.73 14.93
N ILE A 119 17.17 5.19 14.32
CA ILE A 119 18.02 4.17 14.96
C ILE A 119 18.75 4.76 16.17
N GLY A 120 19.34 5.95 16.03
CA GLY A 120 20.04 6.63 17.13
C GLY A 120 19.12 6.90 18.33
N ILE A 121 17.93 7.45 18.09
CA ILE A 121 16.92 7.67 19.13
C ILE A 121 16.44 6.35 19.74
N ALA A 122 16.25 5.30 18.95
CA ALA A 122 15.87 3.99 19.46
C ALA A 122 16.95 3.41 20.39
N LEU A 123 18.23 3.50 20.00
CA LEU A 123 19.36 3.05 20.81
C LEU A 123 19.50 3.86 22.11
N LEU A 124 19.38 5.19 22.05
CA LEU A 124 19.35 6.03 23.26
C LEU A 124 18.18 5.62 24.18
N GLY A 125 17.00 5.40 23.61
CA GLY A 125 15.85 4.92 24.36
C GLY A 125 16.07 3.55 25.02
N MET A 126 16.74 2.61 24.34
CA MET A 126 16.98 1.26 24.84
C MET A 126 18.10 1.20 25.90
N PHE A 127 19.17 1.98 25.73
CA PHE A 127 20.41 1.80 26.50
C PHE A 127 20.77 2.99 27.39
N ALA A 128 20.14 4.16 27.19
CA ALA A 128 20.39 5.36 27.98
C ALA A 128 19.13 5.85 28.73
N SER A 129 18.10 5.00 28.86
CA SER A 129 16.98 5.24 29.77
C SER A 129 17.23 4.53 31.10
N THR A 130 16.93 5.19 32.21
CA THR A 130 16.90 4.59 33.56
C THR A 130 15.53 4.03 33.87
N GLY A 131 14.47 4.62 33.28
CA GLY A 131 13.09 4.30 33.59
C GLY A 131 12.62 4.80 34.95
N ASP A 132 13.47 5.48 35.73
CA ASP A 132 13.11 6.13 36.99
C ASP A 132 12.67 7.58 36.70
N PRO A 133 11.40 7.94 36.97
CA PRO A 133 10.94 9.32 36.79
C PRO A 133 11.65 10.35 37.68
N ARG A 134 12.35 9.92 38.74
CA ARG A 134 13.08 10.80 39.68
C ARG A 134 14.52 11.05 39.26
N ASP A 135 15.09 10.17 38.44
CA ASP A 135 16.45 10.26 37.92
C ASP A 135 16.46 9.79 36.46
N PRO A 136 15.87 10.59 35.54
CA PRO A 136 15.69 10.18 34.16
C PRO A 136 17.04 10.09 33.43
N GLY A 137 17.23 9.00 32.68
CA GLY A 137 18.34 8.92 31.75
C GLY A 137 18.14 9.85 30.55
N ILE A 138 19.21 10.11 29.79
CA ILE A 138 19.16 10.89 28.54
C ILE A 138 18.11 10.32 27.57
N GLY A 139 17.96 9.00 27.52
CA GLY A 139 16.94 8.33 26.72
C GLY A 139 15.51 8.66 27.17
N ASP A 140 15.26 8.78 28.47
CA ASP A 140 13.96 9.18 29.01
C ASP A 140 13.63 10.63 28.66
N GLU A 141 14.61 11.53 28.78
CA GLU A 141 14.47 12.95 28.45
C GLU A 141 14.18 13.17 26.95
N VAL A 142 14.91 12.48 26.06
CA VAL A 142 14.66 12.54 24.61
C VAL A 142 13.24 12.07 24.29
N TYR A 143 12.79 10.97 24.90
CA TYR A 143 11.42 10.48 24.67
C TYR A 143 10.38 11.45 25.23
N ALA A 144 10.61 12.03 26.40
CA ALA A 144 9.75 13.05 26.98
C ALA A 144 9.63 14.30 26.09
N ALA A 145 10.73 14.74 25.48
CA ALA A 145 10.78 15.91 24.62
C ALA A 145 10.11 15.69 23.25
N LEU A 146 10.18 14.47 22.72
CA LEU A 146 9.73 14.15 21.35
C LEU A 146 8.36 13.48 21.26
N SER A 147 7.79 13.02 22.39
CA SER A 147 6.45 12.42 22.44
C SER A 147 5.34 13.42 22.11
N PHE A 148 4.18 12.94 21.68
CA PHE A 148 3.07 13.80 21.25
C PHE A 148 2.56 14.71 22.38
N LEU A 149 2.50 14.14 23.59
CA LEU A 149 2.30 14.87 24.84
C LEU A 149 3.58 14.75 25.70
N SER A 150 3.89 15.81 26.45
CA SER A 150 4.88 15.73 27.52
C SER A 150 4.43 14.69 28.56
N PRO A 151 5.34 14.06 29.32
CA PRO A 151 4.95 13.07 30.34
C PRO A 151 3.96 13.62 31.36
N GLU A 152 4.08 14.89 31.73
CA GLU A 152 3.18 15.58 32.65
C GLU A 152 1.79 15.78 32.02
N ASP A 153 1.73 16.28 30.78
CA ASP A 153 0.46 16.51 30.10
C ASP A 153 -0.22 15.19 29.70
N LEU A 154 0.55 14.13 29.43
CA LEU A 154 0.02 12.80 29.20
C LEU A 154 -0.61 12.22 30.47
N ARG A 155 0.02 12.38 31.63
CA ARG A 155 -0.59 12.00 32.92
C ARG A 155 -1.86 12.82 33.16
N ALA A 156 -1.81 14.14 32.92
CA ALA A 156 -2.98 15.01 33.06
C ALA A 156 -4.12 14.60 32.12
N TYR A 157 -3.83 14.18 30.89
CA TYR A 157 -4.81 13.68 29.94
C TYR A 157 -5.62 12.51 30.51
N PHE A 158 -4.98 11.53 31.16
CA PHE A 158 -5.69 10.34 31.65
C PHE A 158 -6.46 10.55 32.97
N ILE A 159 -6.23 11.64 33.70
CA ILE A 159 -6.88 11.91 34.99
C ILE A 159 -7.82 13.12 34.96
N SER A 160 -7.75 13.96 33.93
CA SER A 160 -8.57 15.16 33.79
C SER A 160 -10.01 14.79 33.41
N PRO A 161 -11.03 15.44 33.99
CA PRO A 161 -12.42 15.30 33.52
C PRO A 161 -12.62 15.85 32.10
N GLU A 162 -11.76 16.77 31.67
CA GLU A 162 -11.71 17.33 30.32
C GLU A 162 -10.32 17.06 29.72
N PRO A 163 -10.11 15.89 29.08
CA PRO A 163 -8.82 15.54 28.50
C PRO A 163 -8.54 16.38 27.26
N ASP A 164 -7.37 17.04 27.22
CA ASP A 164 -6.92 17.84 26.07
C ASP A 164 -5.71 17.18 25.40
N PRO A 165 -5.88 16.50 24.26
CA PRO A 165 -4.77 15.83 23.57
C PRO A 165 -3.75 16.80 22.99
N LEU A 166 -4.06 18.09 22.87
CA LEU A 166 -3.19 19.10 22.27
C LEU A 166 -2.53 20.00 23.31
N ARG A 167 -2.62 19.66 24.60
CA ARG A 167 -2.16 20.52 25.71
C ARG A 167 -0.71 20.97 25.57
N SER A 168 0.21 20.04 25.27
CA SER A 168 1.64 20.35 25.07
C SER A 168 1.87 21.25 23.85
N ILE A 169 1.16 20.98 22.75
CA ILE A 169 1.25 21.77 21.51
C ILE A 169 0.73 23.20 21.72
N LYS A 170 -0.35 23.38 22.49
CA LYS A 170 -0.90 24.70 22.86
C LYS A 170 0.06 25.53 23.72
N LYS A 171 1.04 24.91 24.39
CA LYS A 171 2.12 25.60 25.11
C LYS A 171 3.27 26.05 24.20
N GLY A 172 3.20 25.78 22.89
CA GLY A 172 4.23 26.16 21.91
C GLY A 172 5.17 25.02 21.49
N GLU A 173 4.98 23.80 22.00
CA GLU A 173 5.81 22.64 21.65
C GLU A 173 5.42 22.02 20.29
N VAL A 174 5.41 22.83 19.23
CA VAL A 174 4.85 22.48 17.91
C VAL A 174 5.58 21.33 17.20
N TRP A 175 6.84 21.05 17.56
CA TRP A 175 7.60 19.93 17.00
C TRP A 175 6.96 18.57 17.32
N ARG A 176 6.19 18.48 18.41
CA ARG A 176 5.46 17.27 18.84
C ARG A 176 4.43 16.79 17.82
N LEU A 177 4.07 17.63 16.83
CA LEU A 177 3.25 17.24 15.68
C LEU A 177 3.98 16.27 14.73
N ILE A 178 5.31 16.26 14.74
CA ILE A 178 6.14 15.47 13.81
C ILE A 178 6.97 14.42 14.55
N THR A 179 7.60 14.80 15.66
CA THR A 179 8.65 14.02 16.34
C THR A 179 8.22 12.64 16.87
N PRO A 180 6.94 12.35 17.21
CA PRO A 180 6.53 11.00 17.61
C PRO A 180 6.85 9.93 16.56
N ALA A 181 6.91 10.30 15.27
CA ALA A 181 7.28 9.41 14.19
C ALA A 181 8.73 8.89 14.30
N LEU A 182 9.61 9.62 15.00
CA LEU A 182 11.02 9.27 15.14
C LEU A 182 11.28 8.31 16.32
N LEU A 183 10.34 8.23 17.26
CA LEU A 183 10.44 7.40 18.47
C LEU A 183 10.08 5.95 18.16
N HIS A 184 10.70 5.00 18.86
CA HIS A 184 10.39 3.57 18.72
C HIS A 184 10.27 2.91 20.10
N GLN A 185 9.76 1.69 20.18
CA GLN A 185 9.58 1.02 21.46
C GLN A 185 10.95 0.76 22.11
N ARG A 186 11.09 1.13 23.39
CA ARG A 186 12.36 1.12 24.13
C ARG A 186 12.68 -0.20 24.83
N SER A 187 11.65 -0.95 25.22
CA SER A 187 11.80 -2.15 26.04
C SER A 187 10.86 -3.28 25.59
N GLY A 188 11.22 -4.50 25.96
CA GLY A 188 10.47 -5.70 25.64
C GLY A 188 10.84 -6.33 24.30
N ARG A 189 10.30 -7.54 24.07
CA ARG A 189 10.66 -8.40 22.92
C ARG A 189 10.37 -7.76 21.55
N MET A 190 9.41 -6.83 21.50
CA MET A 190 9.02 -6.15 20.26
C MET A 190 9.82 -4.88 19.97
N ALA A 191 10.68 -4.42 20.88
CA ALA A 191 11.43 -3.17 20.70
C ALA A 191 12.34 -3.20 19.45
N LEU A 192 13.18 -4.23 19.34
CA LEU A 192 14.08 -4.43 18.19
C LEU A 192 13.31 -4.74 16.90
N LEU A 193 12.26 -5.58 16.99
CA LEU A 193 11.44 -5.93 15.83
C LEU A 193 10.70 -4.70 15.29
N HIS A 194 10.20 -3.83 16.16
CA HIS A 194 9.47 -2.62 15.77
C HIS A 194 10.38 -1.64 15.03
N VAL A 195 11.55 -1.28 15.57
CA VAL A 195 12.48 -0.39 14.86
C VAL A 195 13.06 -1.06 13.62
N GLY A 196 13.47 -2.33 13.71
CA GLY A 196 14.06 -3.07 12.60
C GLY A 196 13.11 -3.18 11.41
N PHE A 197 11.85 -3.53 11.66
CA PHE A 197 10.83 -3.62 10.60
C PHE A 197 10.54 -2.27 9.95
N ASN A 198 10.35 -1.21 10.74
CA ASN A 198 10.12 0.13 10.19
C ASN A 198 11.30 0.60 9.33
N MET A 199 12.53 0.42 9.82
CA MET A 199 13.71 0.87 9.10
C MET A 199 13.97 0.02 7.85
N TYR A 200 13.68 -1.29 7.89
CA TYR A 200 13.69 -2.14 6.70
C TYR A 200 12.68 -1.66 5.65
N MET A 201 11.44 -1.38 6.06
CA MET A 201 10.41 -0.89 5.16
C MET A 201 10.75 0.48 4.56
N LEU A 202 11.31 1.40 5.36
CA LEU A 202 11.82 2.68 4.87
C LEU A 202 13.01 2.49 3.93
N TYR A 203 13.92 1.56 4.20
CA TYR A 203 15.02 1.23 3.31
C TYR A 203 14.54 0.71 1.95
N MET A 204 13.44 -0.05 1.92
CA MET A 204 12.86 -0.58 0.69
C MET A 204 12.12 0.50 -0.13
N LEU A 205 11.33 1.37 0.52
CA LEU A 205 10.50 2.37 -0.16
C LEU A 205 11.17 3.73 -0.35
N GLY A 206 11.91 4.20 0.64
CA GLY A 206 12.50 5.54 0.71
C GLY A 206 13.41 5.85 -0.46
N PRO A 207 14.41 5.03 -0.80
CA PRO A 207 15.34 5.32 -1.90
C PRO A 207 14.68 5.32 -3.28
N ILE A 208 13.57 4.58 -3.45
CA ILE A 208 12.79 4.57 -4.68
C ILE A 208 12.09 5.92 -4.83
N LEU A 209 11.37 6.35 -3.79
CA LEU A 209 10.63 7.61 -3.81
C LEU A 209 11.55 8.83 -3.83
N GLU A 210 12.62 8.84 -3.03
CA GLU A 210 13.56 9.96 -2.96
C GLU A 210 14.26 10.22 -4.30
N ARG A 211 14.66 9.17 -5.02
CA ARG A 211 15.26 9.34 -6.35
C ARG A 211 14.27 9.77 -7.42
N ARG A 212 12.98 9.43 -7.29
CA ARG A 212 11.93 9.81 -8.25
C ARG A 212 11.39 11.21 -8.02
N LEU A 213 11.28 11.64 -6.75
CA LEU A 213 10.75 12.94 -6.36
C LEU A 213 11.85 14.00 -6.18
N GLY A 214 13.08 13.56 -5.92
CA GLY A 214 14.14 14.42 -5.39
C GLY A 214 14.03 14.59 -3.88
N SER A 215 15.16 14.84 -3.22
CA SER A 215 15.26 14.85 -1.76
C SER A 215 14.35 15.86 -1.08
N LEU A 216 14.20 17.06 -1.65
CA LEU A 216 13.37 18.11 -1.04
C LEU A 216 11.87 17.75 -1.04
N GLN A 217 11.35 17.28 -2.17
CA GLN A 217 9.95 16.85 -2.27
C GLN A 217 9.69 15.63 -1.39
N PHE A 218 10.64 14.69 -1.34
CA PHE A 218 10.55 13.54 -0.46
C PHE A 218 10.56 13.96 1.02
N LEU A 219 11.38 14.93 1.42
CA LEU A 219 11.37 15.47 2.78
C LEU A 219 9.99 16.04 3.15
N PHE A 220 9.43 16.90 2.30
CA PHE A 220 8.10 17.47 2.55
C PHE A 220 7.00 16.40 2.59
N LEU A 221 7.08 15.40 1.70
CA LEU A 221 6.15 14.26 1.75
C LEU A 221 6.22 13.56 3.11
N ASN A 222 7.41 13.26 3.62
CA ASN A 222 7.54 12.62 4.93
C ASN A 222 7.01 13.51 6.07
N LEU A 223 7.25 14.83 6.02
CA LEU A 223 6.71 15.76 7.03
C LEU A 223 5.18 15.82 7.02
N ILE A 224 4.56 15.89 5.85
CA ILE A 224 3.09 15.91 5.72
C ILE A 224 2.49 14.59 6.21
N LEU A 225 3.10 13.46 5.84
CA LEU A 225 2.63 12.14 6.26
C LEU A 225 2.81 11.93 7.77
N ALA A 226 3.91 12.41 8.35
CA ALA A 226 4.12 12.39 9.80
C ALA A 226 3.06 13.23 10.51
N LEU A 227 2.81 14.44 10.02
CA LEU A 227 1.76 15.32 10.56
C LEU A 227 0.39 14.65 10.52
N ALA A 228 -0.02 14.12 9.36
CA ALA A 228 -1.32 13.47 9.19
C ALA A 228 -1.47 12.23 10.08
N SER A 229 -0.44 11.39 10.15
CA SER A 229 -0.43 10.18 10.97
C SER A 229 -0.51 10.52 12.47
N ASN A 230 0.32 11.46 12.92
CA ASN A 230 0.40 11.84 14.33
C ASN A 230 -0.85 12.58 14.78
N LEU A 231 -1.44 13.45 13.94
CA LEU A 231 -2.72 14.09 14.26
C LEU A 231 -3.86 13.08 14.32
N ALA A 232 -3.91 12.12 13.39
CA ALA A 232 -4.92 11.07 13.42
C ALA A 232 -4.86 10.28 14.73
N GLN A 233 -3.68 9.82 15.15
CA GLN A 233 -3.55 9.07 16.40
C GLN A 233 -3.62 9.95 17.66
N GLY A 234 -3.13 11.18 17.58
CA GLY A 234 -3.05 12.08 18.72
C GLY A 234 -4.39 12.71 19.09
N VAL A 235 -5.31 12.87 18.12
CA VAL A 235 -6.58 13.57 18.34
C VAL A 235 -7.79 12.63 18.25
N LEU A 236 -7.82 11.70 17.29
CA LEU A 236 -9.05 10.91 17.07
C LEU A 236 -9.42 10.01 18.26
N PRO A 237 -8.51 9.41 19.05
CA PRO A 237 -8.91 8.63 20.22
C PRO A 237 -9.83 9.41 21.18
N SER A 238 -9.52 10.68 21.48
CA SER A 238 -10.33 11.48 22.41
C SER A 238 -11.75 11.76 21.88
N ILE A 239 -11.94 11.70 20.56
CA ILE A 239 -13.25 11.84 19.90
C ILE A 239 -13.97 10.49 19.88
N LEU A 240 -13.27 9.43 19.48
CA LEU A 240 -13.84 8.08 19.34
C LEU A 240 -14.22 7.46 20.68
N ASP A 241 -13.47 7.76 21.74
CA ASP A 241 -13.74 7.32 23.11
C ASP A 241 -15.07 7.86 23.66
N GLN A 242 -15.65 8.90 23.04
CA GLN A 242 -16.97 9.46 23.38
C GLN A 242 -18.12 8.81 22.60
N THR A 243 -17.83 7.81 21.76
CA THR A 243 -18.80 7.14 20.89
C THR A 243 -18.92 5.66 21.25
N PRO A 244 -19.91 4.93 20.71
CA PRO A 244 -19.97 3.46 20.87
C PRO A 244 -18.74 2.72 20.33
N LEU A 245 -17.85 3.39 19.58
CA LEU A 245 -16.60 2.81 19.10
C LEU A 245 -15.56 2.67 20.21
N ALA A 246 -15.74 3.30 21.38
CA ALA A 246 -14.85 3.18 22.54
C ALA A 246 -14.59 1.72 22.99
N GLN A 247 -15.54 0.81 22.72
CA GLN A 247 -15.38 -0.63 22.95
C GLN A 247 -14.23 -1.26 22.13
N PHE A 248 -13.78 -0.59 21.07
CA PHE A 248 -12.66 -0.97 20.21
C PHE A 248 -11.40 -0.13 20.46
N SER A 249 -11.30 0.57 21.58
CA SER A 249 -10.13 1.42 21.90
C SER A 249 -8.79 0.69 21.88
N ASN A 250 -8.79 -0.59 22.28
CA ASN A 250 -7.61 -1.46 22.17
C ASN A 250 -7.16 -1.69 20.72
N ASN A 251 -8.08 -1.57 19.75
CA ASN A 251 -7.80 -1.77 18.33
C ASN A 251 -7.30 -0.50 17.66
N TYR A 252 -7.77 0.70 18.03
CA TYR A 252 -7.32 1.93 17.36
C TYR A 252 -6.17 2.66 18.07
N GLY A 253 -5.84 2.25 19.30
CA GLY A 253 -4.71 2.75 20.08
C GLY A 253 -5.01 4.05 20.84
N SER A 254 -4.10 4.44 21.72
CA SER A 254 -4.25 5.63 22.58
C SER A 254 -3.49 6.85 22.06
N VAL A 255 -3.59 7.98 22.78
CA VAL A 255 -2.75 9.17 22.55
C VAL A 255 -1.28 8.98 22.97
N ALA A 256 -0.95 7.87 23.66
CA ALA A 256 0.42 7.45 23.91
C ALA A 256 0.88 6.51 22.78
N PHE A 257 1.48 7.09 21.75
CA PHE A 257 1.95 6.36 20.56
C PHE A 257 3.33 6.84 20.11
N LEU A 258 3.98 6.02 19.28
CA LEU A 258 5.27 6.29 18.68
C LEU A 258 5.47 5.41 17.44
N GLY A 259 6.40 5.79 16.57
CA GLY A 259 6.86 4.95 15.47
C GLY A 259 6.69 5.57 14.09
N TYR A 260 7.61 5.20 13.20
CA TYR A 260 7.63 5.70 11.83
C TYR A 260 6.56 5.06 10.92
N SER A 261 5.87 4.03 11.42
CA SER A 261 4.99 3.15 10.64
C SER A 261 3.82 3.87 9.95
N GLY A 262 3.25 4.91 10.56
CA GLY A 262 2.23 5.76 9.90
C GLY A 262 2.77 6.42 8.63
N VAL A 263 4.00 6.95 8.69
CA VAL A 263 4.67 7.53 7.51
C VAL A 263 4.93 6.46 6.46
N ILE A 264 5.33 5.26 6.85
CA ILE A 264 5.56 4.14 5.91
C ILE A 264 4.28 3.76 5.18
N TYR A 265 3.15 3.67 5.89
CA TYR A 265 1.85 3.44 5.26
C TYR A 265 1.47 4.57 4.31
N GLY A 266 1.82 5.82 4.64
CA GLY A 266 1.65 6.96 3.74
C GLY A 266 2.55 6.93 2.52
N LEU A 267 3.82 6.56 2.65
CA LEU A 267 4.73 6.39 1.52
C LEU A 267 4.25 5.26 0.60
N PHE A 268 3.78 4.17 1.18
CA PHE A 268 3.16 3.06 0.45
C PHE A 268 1.90 3.52 -0.29
N GLY A 269 0.96 4.19 0.38
CA GLY A 269 -0.27 4.71 -0.23
C GLY A 269 0.02 5.72 -1.34
N PHE A 270 0.98 6.61 -1.12
CA PHE A 270 1.45 7.56 -2.13
C PHE A 270 1.98 6.82 -3.35
N LEU A 271 2.90 5.87 -3.16
CA LEU A 271 3.48 5.13 -4.27
C LEU A 271 2.43 4.31 -5.01
N TRP A 272 1.52 3.65 -4.29
CA TRP A 272 0.45 2.84 -4.87
C TRP A 272 -0.46 3.67 -5.80
N MET A 273 -0.96 4.82 -5.34
CA MET A 273 -1.79 5.67 -6.17
C MET A 273 -0.98 6.34 -7.28
N ARG A 274 0.22 6.86 -6.96
CA ARG A 274 1.08 7.50 -7.95
C ARG A 274 1.42 6.56 -9.10
N SER A 275 1.80 5.31 -8.82
CA SER A 275 2.16 4.33 -9.87
C SER A 275 0.97 3.90 -10.71
N ASN A 276 -0.22 3.78 -10.11
CA ASN A 276 -1.41 3.30 -10.82
C ASN A 276 -2.02 4.37 -11.73
N PHE A 277 -1.91 5.64 -11.35
CA PHE A 277 -2.55 6.74 -12.08
C PHE A 277 -1.59 7.55 -12.95
N ASP A 278 -0.27 7.39 -12.78
CA ASP A 278 0.76 7.96 -13.64
C ASP A 278 1.76 6.88 -14.12
N PRO A 279 1.52 6.27 -15.31
CA PRO A 279 2.42 5.29 -15.91
C PRO A 279 3.83 5.84 -16.18
N THR A 280 4.00 7.16 -16.30
CA THR A 280 5.32 7.79 -16.56
C THR A 280 6.20 7.86 -15.33
N PHE A 281 5.64 7.61 -14.13
CA PHE A 281 6.39 7.58 -12.87
C PHE A 281 7.48 6.49 -12.87
N GLY A 282 7.33 5.45 -13.69
CA GLY A 282 8.38 4.45 -13.96
C GLY A 282 8.72 3.58 -12.76
N VAL A 283 7.78 3.45 -11.81
CA VAL A 283 7.86 2.55 -10.66
C VAL A 283 6.47 1.94 -10.48
N MET A 284 6.42 0.62 -10.28
CA MET A 284 5.19 -0.08 -9.94
C MET A 284 5.42 -0.94 -8.71
N LEU A 285 4.42 -0.97 -7.83
CA LEU A 285 4.39 -1.95 -6.74
C LEU A 285 3.94 -3.29 -7.28
N VAL A 286 4.67 -4.35 -6.91
CA VAL A 286 4.24 -5.71 -7.19
C VAL A 286 2.99 -6.00 -6.38
N GLN A 287 1.99 -6.63 -6.99
CA GLN A 287 0.70 -6.90 -6.36
C GLN A 287 0.84 -7.66 -5.04
N SER A 288 1.79 -8.59 -4.95
CA SER A 288 2.07 -9.32 -3.70
C SER A 288 2.48 -8.39 -2.55
N SER A 289 3.27 -7.36 -2.80
CA SER A 289 3.67 -6.37 -1.78
C SER A 289 2.48 -5.58 -1.26
N ILE A 290 1.55 -5.19 -2.16
CA ILE A 290 0.30 -4.52 -1.78
C ILE A 290 -0.53 -5.43 -0.88
N VAL A 291 -0.74 -6.68 -1.30
CA VAL A 291 -1.52 -7.65 -0.53
C VAL A 291 -0.89 -7.90 0.84
N ILE A 292 0.42 -8.11 0.91
CA ILE A 292 1.12 -8.35 2.19
C ILE A 292 0.97 -7.14 3.13
N LEU A 293 1.15 -5.92 2.65
CA LEU A 293 1.04 -4.72 3.49
C LEU A 293 -0.40 -4.44 3.93
N MET A 294 -1.39 -4.76 3.10
CA MET A 294 -2.79 -4.66 3.46
C MET A 294 -3.23 -5.75 4.43
N VAL A 295 -2.74 -6.99 4.27
CA VAL A 295 -2.98 -8.06 5.24
C VAL A 295 -2.33 -7.69 6.59
N TRP A 296 -1.09 -7.21 6.59
CA TRP A 296 -0.43 -6.72 7.81
C TRP A 296 -1.23 -5.60 8.47
N PHE A 297 -1.73 -4.64 7.69
CA PHE A 297 -2.58 -3.54 8.17
C PHE A 297 -3.82 -4.08 8.90
N VAL A 298 -4.52 -5.04 8.29
CA VAL A 298 -5.70 -5.66 8.89
C VAL A 298 -5.34 -6.43 10.16
N LEU A 299 -4.24 -7.19 10.16
CA LEU A 299 -3.76 -7.93 11.34
C LEU A 299 -3.43 -6.99 12.52
N CYS A 300 -2.87 -5.81 12.24
CA CYS A 300 -2.69 -4.77 13.25
C CYS A 300 -4.04 -4.27 13.78
N TRP A 301 -4.99 -3.96 12.90
CA TRP A 301 -6.33 -3.47 13.26
C TRP A 301 -7.16 -4.46 14.06
N VAL A 302 -7.07 -5.76 13.78
CA VAL A 302 -7.81 -6.80 14.53
C VAL A 302 -7.11 -7.23 15.83
N GLY A 303 -5.97 -6.61 16.17
CA GLY A 303 -5.29 -6.79 17.45
C GLY A 303 -4.35 -8.00 17.54
N VAL A 304 -4.08 -8.70 16.43
CA VAL A 304 -3.16 -9.88 16.41
C VAL A 304 -1.74 -9.48 16.80
N ILE A 305 -1.31 -8.28 16.42
CA ILE A 305 0.05 -7.76 16.66
C ILE A 305 0.15 -7.01 18.01
N GLY A 306 -0.94 -6.93 18.78
CA GLY A 306 -1.01 -6.21 20.06
C GLY A 306 -1.39 -4.74 19.91
N ASN A 307 -1.00 -3.90 20.87
CA ASN A 307 -1.38 -2.48 20.93
C ASN A 307 -0.61 -1.67 19.87
N VAL A 308 -1.23 -1.52 18.70
CA VAL A 308 -0.68 -0.78 17.55
C VAL A 308 -1.43 0.55 17.39
N ALA A 309 -0.68 1.59 17.04
CA ALA A 309 -1.23 2.91 16.70
C ALA A 309 -1.93 2.89 15.33
N ASN A 310 -3.07 2.19 15.25
CA ASN A 310 -3.75 1.90 13.99
C ASN A 310 -4.40 3.15 13.35
N LEU A 311 -4.74 4.18 14.13
CA LEU A 311 -5.16 5.48 13.56
C LEU A 311 -3.98 6.21 12.92
N ALA A 312 -2.76 6.02 13.43
CA ALA A 312 -1.56 6.55 12.78
C ALA A 312 -1.33 5.88 11.42
N HIS A 313 -1.45 4.55 11.34
CA HIS A 313 -1.36 3.81 10.08
C HIS A 313 -2.43 4.27 9.09
N THR A 314 -3.66 4.43 9.57
CA THR A 314 -4.80 4.82 8.74
C THR A 314 -4.67 6.25 8.24
N GLY A 315 -4.34 7.20 9.12
CA GLY A 315 -4.13 8.61 8.77
C GLY A 315 -2.99 8.76 7.76
N GLY A 316 -1.89 8.05 7.96
CA GLY A 316 -0.78 7.97 7.02
C GLY A 316 -1.20 7.42 5.66
N LEU A 317 -1.83 6.23 5.63
CA LEU A 317 -2.29 5.56 4.41
C LEU A 317 -3.24 6.46 3.59
N VAL A 318 -4.25 7.04 4.24
CA VAL A 318 -5.23 7.91 3.58
C VAL A 318 -4.55 9.16 3.01
N ALA A 319 -3.70 9.83 3.80
CA ALA A 319 -2.96 10.99 3.32
C ALA A 319 -2.05 10.63 2.13
N GLY A 320 -1.37 9.49 2.20
CA GLY A 320 -0.57 8.93 1.12
C GLY A 320 -1.38 8.72 -0.15
N ILE A 321 -2.50 8.01 -0.06
CA ILE A 321 -3.41 7.74 -1.19
C ILE A 321 -3.84 9.05 -1.86
N VAL A 322 -4.32 10.01 -1.06
CA VAL A 322 -4.79 11.31 -1.58
C VAL A 322 -3.65 12.06 -2.26
N LEU A 323 -2.50 12.21 -1.61
CA LEU A 323 -1.34 12.91 -2.17
C LEU A 323 -0.83 12.22 -3.43
N GLY A 324 -0.76 10.89 -3.45
CA GLY A 324 -0.31 10.11 -4.61
C GLY A 324 -1.24 10.30 -5.81
N PHE A 325 -2.55 10.24 -5.58
CA PHE A 325 -3.57 10.46 -6.61
C PHE A 325 -3.53 11.90 -7.14
N VAL A 326 -3.56 12.90 -6.27
CA VAL A 326 -3.50 14.33 -6.66
C VAL A 326 -2.21 14.62 -7.43
N SER A 327 -1.08 14.10 -6.95
CA SER A 327 0.20 14.24 -7.61
C SER A 327 0.16 13.66 -9.04
N ALA A 328 -0.43 12.47 -9.22
CA ALA A 328 -0.60 11.86 -10.55
C ALA A 328 -1.52 12.68 -11.45
N ALA A 329 -2.63 13.20 -10.92
CA ALA A 329 -3.60 13.99 -11.67
C ALA A 329 -3.00 15.31 -12.19
N MET A 330 -2.15 15.98 -11.41
CA MET A 330 -1.50 17.24 -11.80
C MET A 330 -0.46 17.11 -12.92
N ARG A 331 -0.08 15.90 -13.33
CA ARG A 331 0.86 15.66 -14.43
C ARG A 331 0.20 15.29 -15.77
N ARG A 332 -1.11 15.09 -15.77
CA ARG A 332 -1.89 14.86 -17.00
C ARG A 332 -2.26 16.18 -17.65
#